data_AF-A0A975SUW1-F1
#
_entry.id   AF-A0A975SUW1-F1
#
_cell.length_a   1.000
_cell.length_b   1.000
_cell.length_c   1.000
_cell.angle_alpha   90.00
_cell.angle_beta   90.00
_cell.angle_gamma   90.00
#
_symmetry.space_group_name_H-M   'P 1'
#
loop_
_entity.id
_entity.type
_entity.pdbx_description
1 polymer ?
#
loop_
_entity_poly.entity_id
_entity_poly.type
_entity_poly.pdbx_seq_one_letter_code
_entity_poly.pdbx_strand_id
1 'polypeptide(L)'
;MVEEGPEAGARARVLVTHFDGALDAGQVGHMAVSQVLRSLEVARVATFDTDALVDYRSHRPFMTVKNWVTTDLLMPQIALDLVRDDLGTPFLLLHGPEPDFRWEAFADAVWELADASGVEVTVSLHGVPAGSPHTRPTPVHVQATDRALLPEQPQMMSAIQFPAPMSSFLQARLARRGIDGVSLLAAVPFYLTEHSHPAGASAVLTRLSEFADLSLPVGDLERGAAEGLKIISDLIAENPDVGRTVAALEQHYDQVTSVEGALSLDPLGGGRSAGSQAPAGPEATKDIGEVIEAYLANMTKRAQQSDSAGRSPLVDASREGADDSHGAGAGTADSIEEVLRRVAERRSNPNGPRSSGGRHRADRGDDSE
;
A
#
# COMPACT_ATOMS: atom_id res chain seq x y z
N MET A 1 -14.75 -9.80 21.83
CA MET A 1 -14.36 -9.10 20.60
C MET A 1 -13.72 -10.05 19.60
N VAL A 2 -13.01 -11.08 20.07
CA VAL A 2 -12.42 -12.12 19.23
C VAL A 2 -13.00 -13.48 19.64
N GLU A 3 -13.31 -14.31 18.65
CA GLU A 3 -13.61 -15.74 18.80
C GLU A 3 -12.45 -16.53 18.17
N GLU A 4 -11.89 -17.48 18.92
CA GLU A 4 -10.76 -18.29 18.46
C GLU A 4 -11.21 -19.36 17.46
N GLY A 5 -10.42 -19.52 16.41
CA GLY A 5 -10.58 -20.57 15.40
C GLY A 5 -9.76 -21.83 15.68
N PRO A 6 -9.82 -22.83 14.79
CA PRO A 6 -9.09 -24.09 14.93
C PRO A 6 -7.56 -23.93 15.01
N GLU A 7 -6.99 -22.91 14.36
CA GLU A 7 -5.55 -22.64 14.34
C GLU A 7 -5.15 -21.53 15.34
N ALA A 8 -5.92 -21.35 16.41
CA ALA A 8 -5.54 -20.44 17.49
C ALA A 8 -4.15 -20.80 18.05
N GLY A 9 -3.27 -19.80 18.17
CA GLY A 9 -1.87 -19.99 18.57
C GLY A 9 -0.90 -20.31 17.42
N ALA A 10 -1.35 -20.24 16.16
CA ALA A 10 -0.47 -20.31 14.99
C ALA A 10 0.69 -19.30 15.08
N ARG A 11 1.85 -19.70 14.56
CA ARG A 11 3.08 -18.89 14.53
C ARG A 11 3.39 -18.44 13.10
N ALA A 12 3.67 -17.15 12.94
CA ALA A 12 4.11 -16.57 11.68
C ALA A 12 4.75 -15.20 11.94
N ARG A 13 5.83 -14.90 11.22
CA ARG A 13 6.60 -13.66 11.38
C ARG A 13 5.96 -12.46 10.67
N VAL A 14 5.13 -12.73 9.66
CA VAL A 14 4.50 -11.73 8.80
C VAL A 14 2.99 -11.77 8.97
N LEU A 15 2.39 -10.60 9.20
CA LEU A 15 0.95 -10.38 9.17
C LEU A 15 0.59 -9.49 7.98
N VAL A 16 -0.04 -10.07 6.96
CA VAL A 16 -0.60 -9.35 5.82
C VAL A 16 -1.98 -8.83 6.20
N THR A 17 -2.30 -7.59 5.81
CA THR A 17 -3.57 -6.93 6.12
C THR A 17 -4.17 -6.29 4.87
N HIS A 18 -5.47 -6.43 4.70
CA HIS A 18 -6.24 -5.67 3.73
C HIS A 18 -7.69 -5.60 4.20
N PHE A 19 -8.30 -4.44 4.10
CA PHE A 19 -9.69 -4.24 4.47
C PHE A 19 -10.45 -3.66 3.29
N ASP A 20 -11.66 -4.17 3.03
CA ASP A 20 -12.58 -3.60 2.07
C ASP A 20 -13.11 -2.27 2.63
N GLY A 21 -12.54 -1.15 2.20
CA GLY A 21 -12.78 0.14 2.81
C GLY A 21 -12.26 1.34 2.03
N ALA A 22 -11.71 2.34 2.73
CA ALA A 22 -11.51 3.70 2.21
C ALA A 22 -10.43 3.83 1.12
N LEU A 23 -9.45 2.90 1.06
CA LEU A 23 -8.30 3.00 0.17
C LEU A 23 -8.01 1.68 -0.55
N ASP A 24 -8.58 1.52 -1.74
CA ASP A 24 -8.19 0.47 -2.68
C ASP A 24 -8.54 0.78 -4.15
N ALA A 25 -7.84 1.75 -4.75
CA ALA A 25 -8.02 2.06 -6.16
C ALA A 25 -7.74 0.82 -7.01
N GLY A 26 -8.55 0.57 -8.04
CA GLY A 26 -8.35 -0.58 -8.90
C GLY A 26 -8.74 -1.93 -8.26
N GLN A 27 -9.31 -1.92 -7.06
CA GLN A 27 -9.57 -3.13 -6.24
C GLN A 27 -8.31 -4.00 -6.07
N VAL A 28 -7.13 -3.36 -6.00
CA VAL A 28 -5.83 -4.04 -6.02
C VAL A 28 -5.66 -4.97 -4.83
N GLY A 29 -5.85 -4.46 -3.62
CA GLY A 29 -5.75 -5.23 -2.38
C GLY A 29 -6.84 -6.29 -2.30
N HIS A 30 -8.07 -5.95 -2.70
CA HIS A 30 -9.19 -6.87 -2.69
C HIS A 30 -8.93 -8.08 -3.58
N MET A 31 -8.46 -7.86 -4.82
CA MET A 31 -8.11 -8.93 -5.74
C MET A 31 -6.89 -9.74 -5.28
N ALA A 32 -5.89 -9.08 -4.70
CA ALA A 32 -4.70 -9.75 -4.16
C ALA A 32 -5.08 -10.73 -3.04
N VAL A 33 -5.86 -10.27 -2.05
CA VAL A 33 -6.38 -11.13 -0.98
C VAL A 33 -7.29 -12.22 -1.52
N SER A 34 -8.19 -11.89 -2.44
CA SER A 34 -9.08 -12.87 -3.06
C SER A 34 -8.31 -13.96 -3.83
N GLN A 35 -7.19 -13.61 -4.47
CA GLN A 35 -6.31 -14.58 -5.13
C GLN A 35 -5.67 -15.52 -4.10
N VAL A 36 -5.09 -14.97 -3.03
CA VAL A 36 -4.51 -15.75 -1.93
C VAL A 36 -5.53 -16.72 -1.34
N LEU A 37 -6.73 -16.23 -0.99
CA LEU A 37 -7.78 -17.03 -0.34
C LEU A 37 -8.32 -18.17 -1.23
N ARG A 38 -8.30 -18.01 -2.55
CA ARG A 38 -8.76 -19.03 -3.50
C ARG A 38 -7.69 -20.05 -3.88
N SER A 39 -6.42 -19.64 -3.86
CA SER A 39 -5.33 -20.43 -4.44
C SER A 39 -4.48 -21.17 -3.41
N LEU A 40 -4.47 -20.73 -2.15
CA LEU A 40 -3.60 -21.28 -1.11
C LEU A 40 -4.37 -22.04 -0.03
N GLU A 41 -3.63 -22.78 0.81
CA GLU A 41 -4.20 -23.40 2.01
C GLU A 41 -4.45 -22.32 3.07
N VAL A 42 -5.71 -22.22 3.51
CA VAL A 42 -6.18 -21.21 4.47
C VAL A 42 -6.89 -21.90 5.62
N ALA A 43 -6.53 -21.54 6.84
CA ALA A 43 -7.15 -22.05 8.06
C ALA A 43 -7.40 -20.93 9.07
N ARG A 44 -8.58 -20.96 9.70
CA ARG A 44 -9.04 -19.88 10.58
C ARG A 44 -8.27 -19.85 11.90
N VAL A 45 -7.66 -18.70 12.22
CA VAL A 45 -7.03 -18.43 13.53
C VAL A 45 -8.01 -17.73 14.46
N ALA A 46 -8.72 -16.72 13.97
CA ALA A 46 -9.69 -15.98 14.77
C ALA A 46 -10.73 -15.23 13.91
N THR A 47 -11.92 -15.01 14.47
CA THR A 47 -12.94 -14.10 13.93
C THR A 47 -13.18 -12.94 14.87
N PHE A 48 -13.38 -11.76 14.32
CA PHE A 48 -13.74 -10.58 15.10
C PHE A 48 -15.26 -10.38 15.09
N ASP A 49 -15.76 -9.85 16.19
CA ASP A 49 -17.17 -9.54 16.42
C ASP A 49 -17.64 -8.37 15.52
N THR A 50 -18.20 -8.70 14.35
CA THR A 50 -18.66 -7.71 13.38
C THR A 50 -19.89 -6.95 13.81
N ASP A 51 -20.71 -7.46 14.75
CA ASP A 51 -21.85 -6.72 15.32
C ASP A 51 -21.38 -5.50 16.12
N ALA A 52 -20.20 -5.61 16.76
CA ALA A 52 -19.60 -4.51 17.50
C ALA A 52 -18.69 -3.59 16.67
N LEU A 53 -18.29 -4.02 15.47
CA LEU A 53 -17.25 -3.36 14.67
C LEU A 53 -17.76 -2.76 13.36
N VAL A 54 -18.84 -3.27 12.78
CA VAL A 54 -19.27 -2.95 11.42
C VAL A 54 -20.67 -2.32 11.42
N ASP A 55 -20.86 -1.25 10.66
CA ASP A 55 -22.18 -0.73 10.32
C ASP A 55 -22.79 -1.58 9.19
N TYR A 56 -23.73 -2.45 9.56
CA TYR A 56 -24.45 -3.29 8.59
C TYR A 56 -25.27 -2.50 7.54
N ARG A 57 -25.48 -1.18 7.70
CA ARG A 57 -26.08 -0.36 6.65
C ARG A 57 -25.10 -0.08 5.52
N SER A 58 -23.81 0.04 5.85
CA SER A 58 -22.69 0.20 4.92
C SER A 58 -22.26 -1.15 4.35
N HIS A 59 -22.23 -2.19 5.19
CA HIS A 59 -21.81 -3.55 4.82
C HIS A 59 -22.97 -4.55 4.98
N ARG A 60 -23.98 -4.42 4.12
CA ARG A 60 -25.19 -5.27 4.23
C ARG A 60 -24.86 -6.75 4.02
N PRO A 61 -25.40 -7.66 4.87
CA PRO A 61 -25.31 -9.09 4.63
C PRO A 61 -25.93 -9.49 3.29
N PHE A 62 -25.36 -10.50 2.64
CA PHE A 62 -25.89 -11.05 1.40
C PHE A 62 -26.93 -12.14 1.71
N MET A 63 -28.15 -11.97 1.21
CA MET A 63 -29.21 -12.97 1.36
C MET A 63 -29.35 -13.79 0.08
N THR A 64 -29.27 -15.12 0.20
CA THR A 64 -29.57 -16.04 -0.90
C THR A 64 -31.02 -16.49 -0.82
N VAL A 65 -31.76 -16.29 -1.91
CA VAL A 65 -33.17 -16.73 -2.04
C VAL A 65 -33.29 -17.74 -3.17
N LYS A 66 -33.83 -18.92 -2.87
CA LYS A 66 -34.11 -19.97 -3.86
C LYS A 66 -35.58 -20.35 -3.79
N ASN A 67 -36.27 -20.29 -4.94
CA ASN A 67 -37.71 -20.56 -5.04
C ASN A 67 -38.55 -19.76 -4.02
N TRP A 68 -38.26 -18.46 -3.90
CA TRP A 68 -38.91 -17.54 -2.95
C TRP A 68 -38.69 -17.86 -1.45
N VAL A 69 -37.76 -18.77 -1.14
CA VAL A 69 -37.37 -19.11 0.24
C VAL A 69 -35.96 -18.60 0.48
N THR A 70 -35.75 -17.86 1.58
CA THR A 70 -34.41 -17.54 2.05
C THR A 70 -33.70 -18.81 2.46
N THR A 71 -32.60 -19.14 1.78
CA THR A 71 -31.82 -20.35 2.05
C THR A 71 -30.53 -20.08 2.80
N ASP A 72 -30.00 -18.87 2.69
CA ASP A 72 -28.74 -18.50 3.32
C ASP A 72 -28.66 -16.99 3.58
N LEU A 73 -27.86 -16.63 4.58
CA LEU A 73 -27.54 -15.25 4.95
C LEU A 73 -26.05 -15.17 5.27
N LEU A 74 -25.28 -14.65 4.33
CA LEU A 74 -23.84 -14.45 4.48
C LEU A 74 -23.58 -13.13 5.19
N MET A 75 -23.22 -13.23 6.47
CA MET A 75 -22.80 -12.08 7.28
C MET A 75 -21.38 -11.64 6.91
N PRO A 76 -21.08 -10.33 6.91
CA PRO A 76 -19.70 -9.88 6.79
C PRO A 76 -18.86 -10.40 7.96
N GLN A 77 -17.62 -10.80 7.67
CA GLN A 77 -16.69 -11.33 8.65
C GLN A 77 -15.35 -10.59 8.53
N ILE A 78 -14.79 -10.22 9.67
CA ILE A 78 -13.39 -9.83 9.78
C ILE A 78 -12.66 -11.03 10.37
N ALA A 79 -11.69 -11.57 9.64
CA ALA A 79 -11.04 -12.82 9.96
C ALA A 79 -9.52 -12.67 9.97
N LEU A 80 -8.88 -13.35 10.92
CA LEU A 80 -7.46 -13.64 10.92
C LEU A 80 -7.30 -15.11 10.52
N ASP A 81 -6.63 -15.35 9.40
CA ASP A 81 -6.37 -16.69 8.89
C ASP A 81 -4.87 -16.96 8.83
N LEU A 82 -4.50 -18.21 9.07
CA LEU A 82 -3.18 -18.77 8.77
C LEU A 82 -3.19 -19.21 7.32
N VAL A 83 -2.24 -18.70 6.54
CA VAL A 83 -2.06 -19.04 5.14
C VAL A 83 -0.69 -19.70 4.96
N ARG A 84 -0.63 -20.72 4.12
CA ARG A 84 0.64 -21.33 3.67
C ARG A 84 0.85 -21.02 2.20
N ASP A 85 2.02 -20.47 1.88
CA ASP A 85 2.42 -20.26 0.49
C ASP A 85 2.68 -21.58 -0.26
N ASP A 86 3.03 -21.52 -1.55
CA ASP A 86 3.27 -22.74 -2.36
C ASP A 86 4.45 -23.59 -1.87
N LEU A 87 5.32 -23.05 -1.01
CA LEU A 87 6.45 -23.75 -0.37
C LEU A 87 6.16 -24.17 1.08
N GLY A 88 4.97 -23.86 1.60
CA GLY A 88 4.53 -24.18 2.96
C GLY A 88 4.91 -23.14 4.03
N THR A 89 5.51 -22.01 3.63
CA THR A 89 5.88 -20.91 4.55
C THR A 89 4.61 -20.26 5.11
N PRO A 90 4.45 -20.21 6.45
CA PRO A 90 3.26 -19.64 7.06
C PRO A 90 3.32 -18.11 7.13
N PHE A 91 2.22 -17.46 6.81
CA PHE A 91 1.96 -16.05 7.13
C PHE A 91 0.53 -15.89 7.64
N LEU A 92 0.29 -14.83 8.42
CA LEU A 92 -1.08 -14.48 8.82
C LEU A 92 -1.70 -13.51 7.83
N LEU A 93 -3.00 -13.65 7.60
CA LEU A 93 -3.79 -12.75 6.76
C LEU A 93 -4.99 -12.23 7.57
N LEU A 94 -5.01 -10.93 7.85
CA LEU A 94 -6.15 -10.24 8.45
C LEU A 94 -6.94 -9.51 7.36
N HIS A 95 -8.19 -9.92 7.17
CA HIS A 95 -9.02 -9.42 6.07
C HIS A 95 -10.51 -9.35 6.41
N GLY A 96 -11.28 -8.67 5.57
CA GLY A 96 -12.71 -8.44 5.73
C GLY A 96 -13.09 -6.97 5.49
N PRO A 97 -14.32 -6.55 5.85
CA PRO A 97 -14.68 -5.13 5.80
C PRO A 97 -13.81 -4.32 6.77
N GLU A 98 -13.54 -3.09 6.41
CA GLU A 98 -12.94 -2.13 7.35
C GLU A 98 -13.88 -1.94 8.56
N PRO A 99 -13.41 -2.07 9.82
CA PRO A 99 -14.21 -1.73 10.98
C PRO A 99 -14.71 -0.28 10.90
N ASP A 100 -15.99 -0.03 11.15
CA ASP A 100 -16.56 1.33 11.28
C ASP A 100 -16.36 1.87 12.70
N PHE A 101 -16.28 0.98 13.70
CA PHE A 101 -16.29 1.33 15.11
C PHE A 101 -15.10 0.76 15.89
N ARG A 102 -14.79 1.42 17.02
CA ARG A 102 -13.85 0.95 18.05
C ARG A 102 -12.44 0.59 17.57
N TRP A 103 -11.87 1.39 16.66
CA TRP A 103 -10.53 1.16 16.08
C TRP A 103 -9.42 0.92 17.11
N GLU A 104 -9.40 1.66 18.23
CA GLU A 104 -8.40 1.45 19.29
C GLU A 104 -8.53 0.05 19.92
N ALA A 105 -9.76 -0.36 20.28
CA ALA A 105 -10.00 -1.68 20.85
C ALA A 105 -9.63 -2.78 19.83
N PHE A 106 -10.03 -2.61 18.57
CA PHE A 106 -9.69 -3.54 17.50
C PHE A 106 -8.17 -3.67 17.32
N ALA A 107 -7.44 -2.55 17.29
CA ALA A 107 -5.98 -2.55 17.20
C ALA A 107 -5.31 -3.25 18.40
N ASP A 108 -5.85 -3.09 19.61
CA ASP A 108 -5.35 -3.78 20.80
C ASP A 108 -5.50 -5.31 20.68
N ALA A 109 -6.65 -5.82 20.24
CA ALA A 109 -6.80 -7.27 20.05
C ALA A 109 -5.99 -7.82 18.89
N VAL A 110 -5.85 -7.07 17.79
CA VAL A 110 -4.95 -7.48 16.70
C VAL A 110 -3.52 -7.54 17.20
N TRP A 111 -3.07 -6.57 18.03
CA TRP A 111 -1.76 -6.63 18.64
C TRP A 111 -1.59 -7.85 19.54
N GLU A 112 -2.59 -8.18 20.38
CA GLU A 112 -2.51 -9.35 21.28
C GLU A 112 -2.33 -10.65 20.49
N LEU A 113 -3.10 -10.81 19.40
CA LEU A 113 -2.98 -11.96 18.50
C LEU A 113 -1.61 -11.97 17.80
N ALA A 114 -1.18 -10.82 17.26
CA ALA A 114 0.08 -10.70 16.53
C ALA A 114 1.30 -11.00 17.43
N ASP A 115 1.34 -10.45 18.64
CA ASP A 115 2.39 -10.70 19.64
C ASP A 115 2.41 -12.18 20.06
N ALA A 116 1.24 -12.75 20.35
CA ALA A 116 1.11 -14.16 20.70
C ALA A 116 1.54 -15.10 19.55
N SER A 117 1.36 -14.68 18.30
CA SER A 117 1.80 -15.41 17.10
C SER A 117 3.27 -15.20 16.72
N GLY A 118 3.96 -14.27 17.37
CA GLY A 118 5.36 -13.94 17.06
C GLY A 118 5.53 -13.15 15.76
N VAL A 119 4.54 -12.32 15.41
CA VAL A 119 4.62 -11.40 14.27
C VAL A 119 5.67 -10.33 14.54
N GLU A 120 6.54 -10.10 13.57
CA GLU A 120 7.60 -9.10 13.64
C GLU A 120 7.27 -7.88 12.77
N VAL A 121 6.52 -8.09 11.68
CA VAL A 121 6.15 -7.04 10.72
C VAL A 121 4.75 -7.26 10.17
N THR A 122 4.05 -6.15 9.95
CA THR A 122 2.77 -6.11 9.27
C THR A 122 2.92 -5.53 7.87
N VAL A 123 2.25 -6.10 6.88
CA VAL A 123 2.28 -5.62 5.48
C VAL A 123 0.85 -5.35 5.03
N SER A 124 0.56 -4.15 4.51
CA SER A 124 -0.76 -3.80 3.99
C SER A 124 -0.75 -3.63 2.47
N LEU A 125 -1.83 -4.04 1.80
CA LEU A 125 -1.94 -4.05 0.34
C LEU A 125 -3.00 -3.05 -0.12
N HIS A 126 -2.61 -2.09 -0.97
CA HIS A 126 -3.49 -1.05 -1.47
C HIS A 126 -3.20 -0.67 -2.92
N GLY A 127 -4.23 -0.29 -3.66
CA GLY A 127 -4.10 0.56 -4.83
C GLY A 127 -4.30 2.04 -4.50
N VAL A 128 -3.51 2.91 -5.14
CA VAL A 128 -3.63 4.37 -5.03
C VAL A 128 -3.73 5.01 -6.42
N PRO A 129 -4.59 6.02 -6.63
CA PRO A 129 -4.65 6.74 -7.90
C PRO A 129 -3.33 7.44 -8.20
N ALA A 130 -2.83 7.31 -9.42
CA ALA A 130 -1.58 7.90 -9.86
C ALA A 130 -1.64 8.33 -11.32
N GLY A 131 -0.76 9.26 -11.69
CA GLY A 131 -0.47 9.65 -13.08
C GLY A 131 0.40 8.61 -13.79
N SER A 132 0.00 7.35 -13.77
CA SER A 132 0.68 6.25 -14.46
C SER A 132 -0.10 5.80 -15.71
N PRO A 133 0.58 5.38 -16.79
CA PRO A 133 -0.07 4.74 -17.92
C PRO A 133 -0.32 3.25 -17.64
N HIS A 134 -1.45 2.72 -18.10
CA HIS A 134 -1.77 1.28 -18.01
C HIS A 134 -0.92 0.39 -18.95
N THR A 135 -0.15 1.00 -19.86
CA THR A 135 0.71 0.35 -20.86
C THR A 135 2.16 0.13 -20.40
N ARG A 136 2.46 0.39 -19.12
CA ARG A 136 3.77 0.16 -18.49
C ARG A 136 3.59 -0.73 -17.24
N PRO A 137 4.67 -1.37 -16.74
CA PRO A 137 4.62 -2.10 -15.48
C PRO A 137 4.05 -1.21 -14.37
N THR A 138 3.21 -1.76 -13.48
CA THR A 138 2.60 -1.00 -12.39
C THR A 138 3.65 -0.74 -11.29
N PRO A 139 4.01 0.52 -10.98
CA PRO A 139 4.89 0.81 -9.86
C PRO A 139 4.24 0.44 -8.54
N VAL A 140 5.04 -0.04 -7.60
CA VAL A 140 4.63 -0.27 -6.21
C VAL A 140 5.52 0.56 -5.29
N HIS A 141 4.93 1.53 -4.61
CA HIS A 141 5.62 2.32 -3.59
C HIS A 141 5.51 1.64 -2.22
N VAL A 142 6.52 1.87 -1.39
CA VAL A 142 6.59 1.35 -0.05
C VAL A 142 6.48 2.50 0.93
N GLN A 143 5.46 2.49 1.77
CA GLN A 143 5.40 3.34 2.96
C GLN A 143 5.71 2.47 4.18
N ALA A 144 6.40 3.02 5.19
CA ALA A 144 6.73 2.24 6.38
C ALA A 144 6.71 3.07 7.66
N THR A 145 6.54 2.39 8.80
CA THR A 145 6.63 2.99 10.14
C THR A 145 8.07 3.22 10.61
N ASP A 146 9.03 2.46 10.06
CA ASP A 146 10.47 2.65 10.25
C ASP A 146 11.15 2.84 8.88
N ARG A 147 11.99 3.87 8.79
CA ARG A 147 12.80 4.17 7.60
C ARG A 147 13.71 3.00 7.20
N ALA A 148 14.13 2.15 8.14
CA ALA A 148 14.95 0.97 7.85
C ALA A 148 14.24 -0.09 6.99
N LEU A 149 12.90 -0.05 6.91
CA LEU A 149 12.11 -0.95 6.08
C LEU A 149 11.92 -0.42 4.65
N LEU A 150 12.34 0.82 4.37
CA LEU A 150 12.16 1.43 3.06
C LEU A 150 13.22 0.90 2.08
N PRO A 151 12.80 0.38 0.91
CA PRO A 151 13.73 0.09 -0.17
C PRO A 151 14.26 1.40 -0.77
N GLU A 152 15.26 1.28 -1.64
CA GLU A 152 15.54 2.36 -2.57
C GLU A 152 14.32 2.61 -3.45
N GLN A 153 13.79 3.83 -3.35
CA GLN A 153 12.64 4.30 -4.09
C GLN A 153 12.69 5.83 -4.14
N PRO A 154 11.93 6.45 -5.04
CA PRO A 154 11.96 7.89 -5.13
C PRO A 154 11.45 8.63 -3.91
N GLN A 155 12.00 9.82 -3.71
CA GLN A 155 11.62 10.68 -2.59
C GLN A 155 10.37 11.49 -2.91
N MET A 156 9.53 11.62 -1.89
CA MET A 156 8.41 12.56 -1.93
C MET A 156 8.93 13.99 -1.96
N MET A 157 8.41 14.80 -2.88
CA MET A 157 8.78 16.22 -2.97
C MET A 157 8.20 17.04 -1.82
N SER A 158 7.03 16.64 -1.31
CA SER A 158 6.32 17.34 -0.26
C SER A 158 5.61 16.36 0.69
N ALA A 159 5.35 16.81 1.91
CA ALA A 159 4.52 16.07 2.84
C ALA A 159 3.05 16.14 2.40
N ILE A 160 2.37 15.00 2.49
CA ILE A 160 0.95 14.89 2.13
C ILE A 160 0.13 14.51 3.37
N GLN A 161 -1.12 14.94 3.41
CA GLN A 161 -2.07 14.57 4.46
C GLN A 161 -3.36 14.04 3.83
N PHE A 162 -3.79 12.87 4.27
CA PHE A 162 -5.02 12.22 3.80
C PHE A 162 -5.69 11.45 4.94
N PRO A 163 -6.99 11.16 4.85
CA PRO A 163 -7.68 10.29 5.81
C PRO A 163 -7.00 8.92 5.87
N ALA A 164 -6.56 8.52 7.06
CA ALA A 164 -5.86 7.25 7.22
C ALA A 164 -6.85 6.08 7.09
N PRO A 165 -6.53 5.05 6.29
CA PRO A 165 -7.26 3.79 6.35
C PRO A 165 -6.93 3.05 7.65
N MET A 166 -7.81 2.14 8.06
CA MET A 166 -7.63 1.29 9.24
C MET A 166 -6.30 0.53 9.21
N SER A 167 -5.83 0.07 8.05
CA SER A 167 -4.53 -0.62 7.92
C SER A 167 -3.37 0.26 8.38
N SER A 168 -3.31 1.52 7.94
CA SER A 168 -2.28 2.47 8.37
C SER A 168 -2.45 2.87 9.83
N PHE A 169 -3.69 3.02 10.32
CA PHE A 169 -3.94 3.25 11.75
C PHE A 169 -3.44 2.09 12.61
N LEU A 170 -3.75 0.86 12.21
CA LEU A 170 -3.32 -0.38 12.85
C LEU A 170 -1.80 -0.45 12.92
N GLN A 171 -1.12 -0.23 11.80
CA GLN A 171 0.34 -0.20 11.71
C GLN A 171 0.95 0.84 12.65
N ALA A 172 0.40 2.05 12.70
CA ALA A 172 0.87 3.09 13.60
C ALA A 172 0.69 2.73 15.09
N ARG A 173 -0.34 1.93 15.44
CA ARG A 173 -0.56 1.44 16.82
C ARG A 173 0.37 0.28 17.17
N LEU A 174 0.52 -0.69 16.28
CA LEU A 174 1.40 -1.86 16.46
C LEU A 174 2.87 -1.46 16.54
N ALA A 175 3.32 -0.48 15.73
CA ALA A 175 4.72 -0.02 15.73
C ALA A 175 5.15 0.56 17.07
N ARG A 176 4.25 1.26 17.78
CA ARG A 176 4.52 1.77 19.15
C ARG A 176 4.77 0.67 20.17
N ARG A 177 4.38 -0.57 19.84
CA ARG A 177 4.50 -1.76 20.68
C ARG A 177 5.47 -2.78 20.10
N GLY A 178 6.31 -2.37 19.14
CA GLY A 178 7.42 -3.18 18.62
C GLY A 178 7.07 -4.11 17.45
N ILE A 179 5.93 -3.94 16.80
CA ILE A 179 5.62 -4.65 15.53
C ILE A 179 5.55 -3.61 14.42
N ASP A 180 6.56 -3.57 13.56
CA ASP A 180 6.65 -2.54 12.54
C ASP A 180 5.66 -2.78 11.37
N GLY A 181 5.43 -1.75 10.55
CA GLY A 181 4.43 -1.79 9.48
C GLY A 181 4.98 -1.29 8.16
N VAL A 182 4.53 -1.94 7.08
CA VAL A 182 4.83 -1.60 5.69
C VAL A 182 3.53 -1.57 4.89
N SER A 183 3.32 -0.56 4.06
CA SER A 183 2.22 -0.51 3.09
C SER A 183 2.78 -0.59 1.67
N LEU A 184 2.27 -1.53 0.89
CA LEU A 184 2.54 -1.66 -0.54
C LEU A 184 1.44 -0.94 -1.31
N LEU A 185 1.82 0.07 -2.08
CA LEU A 185 0.93 1.00 -2.75
C LEU A 185 1.10 0.88 -4.26
N ALA A 186 0.22 0.15 -4.94
CA ALA A 186 0.24 0.11 -6.41
C ALA A 186 -0.25 1.43 -7.00
N ALA A 187 0.53 2.02 -7.89
CA ALA A 187 0.18 3.23 -8.61
C ALA A 187 -0.81 2.91 -9.76
N VAL A 188 -2.10 2.98 -9.45
CA VAL A 188 -3.19 2.69 -10.39
C VAL A 188 -3.47 3.93 -11.25
N PRO A 189 -3.53 3.80 -12.58
CA PRO A 189 -3.89 4.92 -13.45
C PRO A 189 -5.20 5.58 -12.98
N PHE A 190 -5.22 6.90 -12.83
CA PHE A 190 -6.36 7.64 -12.26
C PHE A 190 -7.69 7.39 -12.99
N TYR A 191 -7.65 6.97 -14.26
CA TYR A 191 -8.82 6.63 -15.07
C TYR A 191 -9.29 5.17 -14.92
N LEU A 192 -8.58 4.34 -14.15
CA LEU A 192 -8.92 2.93 -13.88
C LEU A 192 -9.27 2.66 -12.41
N THR A 193 -9.34 3.69 -11.58
CA THR A 193 -9.55 3.58 -10.12
C THR A 193 -10.85 2.87 -9.73
N GLU A 194 -11.91 3.06 -10.53
CA GLU A 194 -13.25 2.48 -10.33
C GLU A 194 -13.44 1.13 -11.05
N HIS A 195 -12.41 0.64 -11.72
CA HIS A 195 -12.41 -0.63 -12.46
C HIS A 195 -11.41 -1.60 -11.84
N SER A 196 -11.58 -2.90 -12.03
CA SER A 196 -10.57 -3.85 -11.58
C SER A 196 -9.25 -3.63 -12.33
N HIS A 197 -8.14 -3.61 -11.59
CA HIS A 197 -6.78 -3.45 -12.14
C HIS A 197 -5.89 -4.65 -11.79
N PRO A 198 -6.06 -5.82 -12.45
CA PRO A 198 -5.34 -7.05 -12.10
C PRO A 198 -3.82 -6.92 -12.14
N ALA A 199 -3.30 -6.04 -13.00
CA ALA A 199 -1.87 -5.73 -13.06
C ALA A 199 -1.34 -5.15 -11.75
N GLY A 200 -2.13 -4.31 -11.06
CA GLY A 200 -1.77 -3.78 -9.76
C GLY A 200 -1.79 -4.84 -8.67
N ALA A 201 -2.80 -5.72 -8.66
CA ALA A 201 -2.87 -6.85 -7.71
C ALA A 201 -1.71 -7.82 -7.89
N SER A 202 -1.36 -8.15 -9.14
CA SER A 202 -0.17 -8.95 -9.46
C SER A 202 1.09 -8.25 -8.94
N ALA A 203 1.26 -6.95 -9.22
CA ALA A 203 2.43 -6.19 -8.79
C ALA A 203 2.59 -6.14 -7.26
N VAL A 204 1.53 -5.92 -6.48
CA VAL A 204 1.62 -5.91 -5.00
C VAL A 204 1.90 -7.29 -4.43
N LEU A 205 1.36 -8.36 -5.02
CA LEU A 205 1.66 -9.73 -4.58
C LEU A 205 3.10 -10.11 -4.91
N THR A 206 3.60 -9.77 -6.10
CA THR A 206 5.02 -9.96 -6.45
C THR A 206 5.91 -9.19 -5.50
N ARG A 207 5.56 -7.94 -5.17
CA ARG A 207 6.33 -7.15 -4.20
C ARG A 207 6.25 -7.70 -2.79
N LEU A 208 5.11 -8.25 -2.38
CA LEU A 208 4.96 -8.94 -1.10
C LEU A 208 5.83 -10.22 -1.06
N SER A 209 5.85 -11.00 -2.14
CA SER A 209 6.72 -12.18 -2.29
C SER A 209 8.19 -11.81 -2.09
N GLU A 210 8.67 -10.76 -2.75
CA GLU A 210 10.04 -10.25 -2.59
C GLU A 210 10.29 -9.73 -1.17
N PHE A 211 9.35 -8.95 -0.62
CA PHE A 211 9.52 -8.30 0.67
C PHE A 211 9.46 -9.28 1.83
N ALA A 212 8.67 -10.36 1.73
CA ALA A 212 8.42 -11.31 2.82
C ALA A 212 9.03 -12.70 2.59
N ASP A 213 9.76 -12.90 1.49
CA ASP A 213 10.30 -14.19 1.05
C ASP A 213 9.22 -15.28 0.96
N LEU A 214 8.11 -14.94 0.29
CA LEU A 214 6.95 -15.81 0.09
C LEU A 214 6.83 -16.26 -1.38
N SER A 215 6.29 -17.45 -1.60
CA SER A 215 5.94 -17.98 -2.92
C SER A 215 4.44 -17.85 -3.17
N LEU A 216 4.00 -16.67 -3.65
CA LEU A 216 2.59 -16.36 -3.85
C LEU A 216 2.12 -16.53 -5.31
N PRO A 217 0.91 -17.08 -5.55
CA PRO A 217 0.40 -17.36 -6.89
C PRO A 217 -0.19 -16.10 -7.55
N VAL A 218 0.46 -15.60 -8.61
CA VAL A 218 0.00 -14.41 -9.37
C VAL A 218 -0.57 -14.72 -10.76
N GLY A 219 -0.49 -15.96 -11.24
CA GLY A 219 -0.74 -16.29 -12.65
C GLY A 219 -2.14 -15.95 -13.20
N ASP A 220 -3.20 -16.08 -12.38
CA ASP A 220 -4.55 -15.70 -12.82
C ASP A 220 -4.73 -14.17 -12.90
N LEU A 221 -4.04 -13.42 -12.03
CA LEU A 221 -4.01 -11.96 -12.09
C LEU A 221 -3.25 -11.47 -13.32
N GLU A 222 -2.13 -12.11 -13.66
CA GLU A 222 -1.35 -11.80 -14.86
C GLU A 222 -2.16 -12.07 -16.14
N ARG A 223 -2.90 -13.19 -16.17
CA ARG A 223 -3.81 -13.50 -17.28
C ARG A 223 -4.91 -12.45 -17.42
N GLY A 224 -5.56 -12.10 -16.30
CA GLY A 224 -6.59 -11.05 -16.28
C GLY A 224 -6.03 -9.67 -16.71
N ALA A 225 -4.79 -9.36 -16.35
CA ALA A 225 -4.12 -8.13 -16.78
C ALA A 225 -3.90 -8.11 -18.29
N ALA A 226 -3.45 -9.21 -18.89
CA ALA A 226 -3.25 -9.32 -20.33
C ALA A 226 -4.56 -9.18 -21.12
N GLU A 227 -5.65 -9.77 -20.64
CA GLU A 227 -6.98 -9.65 -21.23
C GLU A 227 -7.52 -8.21 -21.12
N GLY A 228 -7.39 -7.59 -19.95
CA GLY A 228 -7.82 -6.22 -19.70
C GLY A 228 -7.07 -5.19 -20.53
N LEU A 229 -5.76 -5.35 -20.70
CA LEU A 229 -4.93 -4.45 -21.50
C LEU A 229 -5.42 -4.36 -22.95
N LYS A 230 -5.83 -5.49 -23.54
CA LYS A 230 -6.38 -5.51 -24.90
C LYS A 230 -7.66 -4.69 -25.00
N ILE A 231 -8.58 -4.87 -24.04
CA ILE A 231 -9.87 -4.17 -24.02
C ILE A 231 -9.66 -2.66 -23.87
N ILE A 232 -8.80 -2.25 -22.94
CA ILE A 232 -8.51 -0.83 -22.68
C ILE A 232 -7.84 -0.20 -23.92
N SER A 233 -6.90 -0.91 -24.55
CA SER A 233 -6.22 -0.45 -25.77
C SER A 233 -7.21 -0.23 -26.93
N ASP A 234 -8.15 -1.16 -27.12
CA ASP A 234 -9.18 -1.05 -28.16
C ASP A 234 -10.08 0.18 -27.90
N LEU A 235 -10.49 0.43 -26.65
CA LEU A 235 -11.30 1.61 -26.26
C LEU A 235 -10.56 2.95 -26.46
N ILE A 236 -9.25 2.98 -26.20
CA ILE A 236 -8.44 4.19 -26.38
C ILE A 236 -8.19 4.47 -27.85
N ALA A 237 -8.04 3.45 -28.69
CA ALA A 237 -7.89 3.62 -30.13
C ALA A 237 -9.12 4.31 -30.76
N GLU A 238 -10.30 4.13 -30.18
CA GLU A 238 -11.54 4.81 -30.58
C GLU A 238 -11.61 6.29 -30.12
N ASN A 239 -10.71 6.73 -29.22
CA ASN A 239 -10.68 8.08 -28.68
C ASN A 239 -9.26 8.72 -28.75
N PRO A 240 -8.96 9.47 -29.84
CA PRO A 240 -7.65 10.09 -30.05
C PRO A 240 -7.18 11.05 -28.95
N ASP A 241 -8.11 11.70 -28.23
CA ASP A 241 -7.77 12.63 -27.16
C ASP A 241 -7.26 11.89 -25.93
N VAL A 242 -7.91 10.79 -25.56
CA VAL A 242 -7.45 9.90 -24.50
C VAL A 242 -6.10 9.29 -24.85
N GLY A 243 -5.91 8.91 -26.12
CA GLY A 243 -4.62 8.41 -26.62
C GLY A 243 -3.47 9.41 -26.44
N ARG A 244 -3.72 10.70 -26.65
CA ARG A 244 -2.71 11.76 -26.40
C ARG A 244 -2.33 11.86 -24.92
N THR A 245 -3.31 11.81 -24.02
CA THR A 245 -3.05 11.81 -22.57
C THR A 245 -2.23 10.60 -22.15
N VAL A 246 -2.57 9.40 -22.64
CA VAL A 246 -1.81 8.18 -22.32
C VAL A 246 -0.38 8.27 -22.85
N ALA A 247 -0.17 8.75 -24.08
CA ALA A 247 1.17 8.93 -24.63
C ALA A 247 2.02 9.92 -23.80
N ALA A 248 1.40 10.99 -23.26
CA ALA A 248 2.09 11.92 -22.37
C ALA A 248 2.48 11.24 -21.03
N LEU A 249 1.60 10.41 -20.47
CA LEU A 249 1.89 9.62 -19.26
C LEU A 249 3.02 8.60 -19.50
N GLU A 250 3.05 7.97 -20.67
CA GLU A 250 4.14 7.08 -21.08
C GLU A 250 5.48 7.81 -21.16
N GLN A 251 5.52 8.97 -21.81
CA GLN A 251 6.75 9.77 -21.89
C GLN A 251 7.25 10.19 -20.51
N HIS A 252 6.36 10.61 -19.62
CA HIS A 252 6.70 10.94 -18.24
C HIS A 252 7.22 9.72 -17.48
N TYR A 253 6.53 8.58 -17.58
CA TYR A 253 6.95 7.33 -16.95
C TYR A 253 8.35 6.90 -17.41
N ASP A 254 8.60 6.92 -18.72
CA ASP A 254 9.87 6.48 -19.30
C ASP A 254 11.02 7.44 -18.94
N GLN A 255 10.76 8.75 -18.84
CA GLN A 255 11.75 9.73 -18.35
C GLN A 255 12.11 9.50 -16.89
N VAL A 256 11.11 9.23 -16.04
CA VAL A 256 11.32 8.98 -14.61
C VAL A 256 11.94 7.61 -14.34
N THR A 257 11.67 6.62 -15.19
CA THR A 257 12.24 5.27 -15.04
C THR A 257 13.65 5.17 -15.63
N SER A 258 13.97 5.97 -16.67
CA SER A 258 15.30 6.02 -17.28
C SER A 258 16.31 6.86 -16.48
N VAL A 259 15.82 7.73 -15.58
CA VAL A 259 16.62 8.46 -14.60
C VAL A 259 16.36 7.79 -13.25
N GLU A 260 17.25 6.90 -12.80
CA GLU A 260 17.16 6.26 -11.48
C GLU A 260 16.78 7.30 -10.39
N GLY A 261 15.55 7.23 -9.85
CA GLY A 261 15.25 7.72 -8.50
C GLY A 261 14.32 8.93 -8.29
N ALA A 262 13.47 9.37 -9.22
CA ALA A 262 12.57 10.52 -8.96
C ALA A 262 11.13 10.38 -9.48
N LEU A 263 10.31 9.50 -8.90
CA LEU A 263 8.87 9.67 -8.88
C LEU A 263 8.51 10.94 -8.11
N SER A 264 7.99 11.91 -8.84
CA SER A 264 7.19 12.97 -8.25
C SER A 264 5.87 12.34 -7.79
N LEU A 265 5.76 12.02 -6.50
CA LEU A 265 4.46 12.05 -5.84
C LEU A 265 4.06 13.52 -5.66
N ASP A 266 3.76 14.18 -6.78
CA ASP A 266 3.07 15.46 -6.76
C ASP A 266 1.70 15.33 -7.45
N PRO A 267 0.68 14.81 -6.73
CA PRO A 267 -0.70 14.94 -7.13
C PRO A 267 -1.44 16.00 -6.29
N LEU A 268 -0.72 16.88 -5.57
CA LEU A 268 -1.30 17.77 -4.56
C LEU A 268 -0.77 19.21 -4.70
N GLY A 269 -1.23 19.92 -5.73
CA GLY A 269 -1.14 21.39 -5.78
C GLY A 269 -2.02 22.04 -4.72
N GLY A 270 -1.59 21.96 -3.46
CA GLY A 270 -2.23 22.60 -2.30
C GLY A 270 -1.27 23.41 -1.44
N GLY A 271 0.03 23.36 -1.69
CA GLY A 271 1.04 24.07 -0.91
C GLY A 271 1.53 25.34 -1.59
N ARG A 272 0.99 26.52 -1.21
CA ARG A 272 1.64 27.79 -1.53
C ARG A 272 2.96 27.87 -0.75
N SER A 273 4.08 27.49 -1.39
CA SER A 273 5.42 27.83 -0.92
C SER A 273 6.01 28.92 -1.81
N ALA A 274 6.45 30.01 -1.18
CA ALA A 274 7.05 31.14 -1.85
C ALA A 274 8.50 30.83 -2.25
N GLY A 275 8.78 30.88 -3.55
CA GLY A 275 10.11 31.18 -4.07
C GLY A 275 11.06 30.00 -4.30
N SER A 276 10.93 29.32 -5.43
CA SER A 276 12.08 29.02 -6.31
C SER A 276 11.56 28.67 -7.72
N GLN A 277 12.07 29.36 -8.74
CA GLN A 277 11.73 29.12 -10.14
C GLN A 277 12.59 27.97 -10.67
N ALA A 278 11.95 26.85 -11.01
CA ALA A 278 12.49 25.82 -11.90
C ALA A 278 11.92 26.03 -13.32
N PRO A 279 12.63 25.60 -14.38
CA PRO A 279 12.44 26.10 -15.74
C PRO A 279 11.13 25.58 -16.37
N ALA A 280 10.47 26.46 -17.12
CA ALA A 280 9.20 26.20 -17.76
C ALA A 280 9.33 25.44 -19.10
N GLY A 281 8.52 24.38 -19.27
CA GLY A 281 8.03 23.90 -20.56
C GLY A 281 7.46 22.47 -20.54
N PRO A 282 6.49 22.10 -21.41
CA PRO A 282 5.35 22.86 -21.95
C PRO A 282 4.01 22.41 -21.31
N GLU A 283 2.91 23.06 -21.70
CA GLU A 283 1.54 23.03 -21.14
C GLU A 283 0.92 21.67 -20.72
N ALA A 284 1.44 20.52 -21.18
CA ALA A 284 0.90 19.18 -20.88
C ALA A 284 1.03 18.75 -19.41
N THR A 285 2.10 19.17 -18.72
CA THR A 285 2.30 18.84 -17.29
C THR A 285 1.32 19.59 -16.38
N LYS A 286 0.90 20.79 -16.80
CA LYS A 286 -0.15 21.56 -16.13
C LYS A 286 -1.52 20.91 -16.31
N ASP A 287 -1.81 20.46 -17.52
CA ASP A 287 -3.10 19.87 -17.89
C ASP A 287 -3.36 18.54 -17.14
N ILE A 288 -2.33 17.69 -17.01
CA ILE A 288 -2.42 16.45 -16.24
C ILE A 288 -2.57 16.71 -14.74
N GLY A 289 -1.84 17.70 -14.20
CA GLY A 289 -1.99 18.14 -12.81
C GLY A 289 -3.40 18.62 -12.50
N GLU A 290 -3.98 19.44 -13.37
CA GLU A 290 -5.35 19.97 -13.23
C GLU A 290 -6.41 18.86 -13.32
N VAL A 291 -6.25 17.87 -14.21
CA VAL A 291 -7.16 16.72 -14.32
C VAL A 291 -7.10 15.83 -13.07
N ILE A 292 -5.91 15.58 -12.54
CA ILE A 292 -5.71 14.80 -11.31
C ILE A 292 -6.22 15.57 -10.09
N GLU A 293 -5.98 16.88 -10.00
CA GLU A 293 -6.51 17.75 -8.95
C GLU A 293 -8.04 17.79 -8.97
N ALA A 294 -8.65 17.90 -10.16
CA ALA A 294 -10.10 17.86 -10.31
C ALA A 294 -10.68 16.51 -9.87
N TYR A 295 -9.99 15.41 -10.18
CA TYR A 295 -10.38 14.06 -9.77
C TYR A 295 -10.26 13.86 -8.25
N LEU A 296 -9.14 14.25 -7.64
CA LEU A 296 -8.92 14.15 -6.20
C LEU A 296 -9.82 15.09 -5.40
N ALA A 297 -10.02 16.32 -5.87
CA ALA A 297 -11.00 17.24 -5.28
C ALA A 297 -12.42 16.64 -5.30
N ASN A 298 -12.74 15.82 -6.31
CA ASN A 298 -14.01 15.11 -6.38
C ASN A 298 -14.07 13.91 -5.41
N MET A 299 -12.97 13.17 -5.23
CA MET A 299 -12.85 12.08 -4.24
C MET A 299 -12.92 12.59 -2.80
N THR A 300 -12.19 13.68 -2.47
CA THR A 300 -12.28 14.33 -1.16
C THR A 300 -13.70 14.88 -0.92
N LYS A 301 -14.35 15.44 -1.94
CA LYS A 301 -15.75 15.85 -1.85
C LYS A 301 -16.71 14.67 -1.61
N ARG A 302 -16.46 13.50 -2.21
CA ARG A 302 -17.25 12.28 -1.96
C ARG A 302 -17.06 11.75 -0.54
N ALA A 303 -15.82 11.70 -0.05
CA ALA A 303 -15.51 11.34 1.34
C ALA A 303 -16.11 12.34 2.36
N GLN A 304 -16.14 13.64 2.02
CA GLN A 304 -16.81 14.66 2.83
C GLN A 304 -18.34 14.64 2.72
N GLN A 305 -18.91 14.17 1.60
CA GLN A 305 -20.36 14.01 1.43
C GLN A 305 -20.90 12.83 2.25
N SER A 306 -20.14 11.74 2.39
CA SER A 306 -20.46 10.68 3.36
C SER A 306 -20.37 11.16 4.82
N ASP A 307 -19.44 12.08 5.14
CA ASP A 307 -19.25 12.64 6.49
C ASP A 307 -20.15 13.85 6.82
N SER A 308 -20.79 14.47 5.83
CA SER A 308 -21.62 15.68 6.04
C SER A 308 -22.93 15.44 6.80
N ALA A 309 -23.24 14.18 7.14
CA ALA A 309 -24.27 13.84 8.12
C ALA A 309 -23.82 14.03 9.58
N GLY A 310 -22.58 14.47 9.85
CA GLY A 310 -21.97 14.41 11.19
C GLY A 310 -21.03 15.55 11.62
N ARG A 311 -21.29 16.80 11.23
CA ARG A 311 -20.96 18.06 11.97
C ARG A 311 -19.49 18.40 12.39
N SER A 312 -18.94 19.43 11.70
CA SER A 312 -18.11 20.62 12.10
C SER A 312 -16.84 20.60 13.00
N PRO A 313 -15.89 21.56 12.80
CA PRO A 313 -14.44 21.37 13.03
C PRO A 313 -13.79 22.31 14.09
N LEU A 314 -12.60 21.94 14.62
CA LEU A 314 -11.62 22.82 15.31
C LEU A 314 -10.19 22.23 15.13
N VAL A 315 -9.23 22.92 14.47
CA VAL A 315 -8.18 23.90 14.89
C VAL A 315 -6.75 23.32 15.02
N ASP A 316 -5.92 23.83 14.11
CA ASP A 316 -4.47 24.11 14.03
C ASP A 316 -3.54 23.90 15.26
N ALA A 317 -2.34 23.34 15.01
CA ALA A 317 -1.08 23.77 15.63
C ALA A 317 0.16 23.26 14.87
N SER A 318 1.07 24.18 14.59
CA SER A 318 2.33 24.09 13.83
C SER A 318 3.49 23.42 14.57
N ARG A 319 4.50 22.89 13.84
CA ARG A 319 5.94 23.28 13.95
C ARG A 319 6.92 22.44 13.10
N GLU A 320 7.80 23.19 12.40
CA GLU A 320 9.28 23.08 12.20
C GLU A 320 9.91 21.67 12.25
N GLY A 321 10.68 21.15 11.28
CA GLY A 321 11.66 21.78 10.38
C GLY A 321 13.05 21.23 10.71
N ALA A 322 13.59 20.31 9.90
CA ALA A 322 15.01 19.93 9.94
C ALA A 322 15.44 19.34 8.57
N ASP A 323 16.34 20.08 7.95
CA ASP A 323 17.04 19.81 6.69
C ASP A 323 18.23 18.87 6.97
N ASP A 324 18.47 17.88 6.11
CA ASP A 324 19.75 17.16 6.10
C ASP A 324 20.01 16.49 4.74
N SER A 325 21.16 16.86 4.19
CA SER A 325 21.63 16.62 2.83
C SER A 325 22.20 15.21 2.57
N HIS A 326 21.78 14.65 1.43
CA HIS A 326 22.48 13.83 0.42
C HIS A 326 23.60 12.85 0.80
N GLY A 327 23.40 11.61 0.35
CA GLY A 327 24.45 10.62 0.07
C GLY A 327 23.87 9.45 -0.72
N ALA A 328 23.90 9.52 -2.05
CA ALA A 328 23.46 8.45 -2.94
C ALA A 328 24.56 7.39 -3.07
N GLY A 329 24.21 6.14 -2.80
CA GLY A 329 25.02 4.97 -3.04
C GLY A 329 24.11 3.88 -3.59
N ALA A 330 24.39 3.44 -4.82
CA ALA A 330 23.62 2.46 -5.55
C ALA A 330 23.74 1.07 -4.92
N GLY A 331 22.64 0.31 -4.86
CA GLY A 331 22.71 -1.15 -4.80
C GLY A 331 21.55 -1.87 -4.12
N THR A 332 20.83 -2.66 -4.95
CA THR A 332 20.20 -3.96 -4.68
C THR A 332 19.09 -4.02 -3.63
N ALA A 333 17.93 -4.58 -4.01
CA ALA A 333 16.80 -4.80 -3.11
C ALA A 333 17.17 -5.77 -1.97
N ASP A 334 17.16 -5.28 -0.73
CA ASP A 334 17.50 -6.06 0.47
C ASP A 334 16.34 -6.96 0.93
N SER A 335 16.68 -8.17 1.41
CA SER A 335 15.72 -9.17 1.92
C SER A 335 15.19 -8.85 3.33
N ILE A 336 14.06 -9.45 3.70
CA ILE A 336 13.42 -9.24 5.02
C ILE A 336 14.32 -9.61 6.19
N GLU A 337 15.17 -10.63 6.06
CA GLU A 337 16.10 -11.02 7.13
C GLU A 337 17.13 -9.93 7.40
N GLU A 338 17.63 -9.30 6.34
CA GLU A 338 18.58 -8.19 6.44
C GLU A 338 17.92 -6.94 7.04
N VAL A 339 16.64 -6.73 6.74
CA VAL A 339 15.82 -5.66 7.28
C VAL A 339 15.49 -5.88 8.76
N LEU A 340 14.99 -7.07 9.13
CA LEU A 340 14.67 -7.46 10.50
C LEU A 340 15.92 -7.50 11.39
N ARG A 341 17.07 -7.90 10.85
CA ARG A 341 18.37 -7.80 11.52
C ARG A 341 18.72 -6.35 11.85
N ARG A 342 18.59 -5.43 10.90
CA ARG A 342 18.88 -3.99 11.11
C ARG A 342 17.94 -3.35 12.14
N VAL A 343 16.67 -3.77 12.17
CA VAL A 343 15.70 -3.35 13.20
C VAL A 343 16.12 -3.88 14.58
N ALA A 344 16.49 -5.15 14.70
CA ALA A 344 16.95 -5.76 15.95
C ALA A 344 18.25 -5.12 16.49
N GLU A 345 19.20 -4.79 15.60
CA GLU A 345 20.45 -4.11 15.95
C GLU A 345 20.20 -2.67 16.47
N ARG A 346 19.23 -1.95 15.91
CA ARG A 346 18.84 -0.63 16.45
C ARG A 346 18.11 -0.71 17.78
N ARG A 347 17.23 -1.70 17.98
CA ARG A 347 16.54 -1.91 19.26
C ARG A 347 17.52 -2.22 20.40
N SER A 348 18.65 -2.86 20.10
CA SER A 348 19.70 -3.18 21.07
C SER A 348 20.71 -2.05 21.30
N ASN A 349 20.85 -1.07 20.39
CA ASN A 349 21.75 0.08 20.58
C ASN A 349 21.18 1.41 20.02
N PRO A 350 20.27 2.09 20.77
CA PRO A 350 19.62 3.32 20.31
C PRO A 350 20.56 4.53 20.11
N ASN A 351 21.82 4.46 20.56
CA ASN A 351 22.84 5.52 20.43
C ASN A 351 24.10 5.07 19.65
N GLY A 352 24.03 4.00 18.87
CA GLY A 352 25.17 3.49 18.10
C GLY A 352 25.62 4.45 16.99
N PRO A 353 26.93 4.50 16.65
CA PRO A 353 27.42 5.33 15.56
C PRO A 353 26.79 4.88 14.24
N ARG A 354 26.22 5.85 13.49
CA ARG A 354 25.75 5.64 12.12
C ARG A 354 26.92 5.08 11.29
N SER A 355 26.79 3.86 10.77
CA SER A 355 27.81 3.26 9.92
C SER A 355 27.90 4.02 8.60
N SER A 356 28.73 5.07 8.56
CA SER A 356 29.19 5.64 7.29
C SER A 356 30.15 4.63 6.66
N GLY A 357 29.73 4.00 5.56
CA GLY A 357 30.57 3.11 4.74
C GLY A 357 31.93 3.74 4.44
N GLY A 358 32.97 2.91 4.53
CA GLY A 358 34.37 3.32 4.54
C GLY A 358 34.81 4.14 3.32
N ARG A 359 35.52 5.23 3.58
CA ARG A 359 36.28 5.97 2.57
C ARG A 359 37.58 5.22 2.25
N HIS A 360 37.72 4.74 1.02
CA HIS A 360 39.03 4.38 0.49
C HIS A 360 39.89 5.64 0.37
N ARG A 361 40.97 5.67 1.17
CA ARG A 361 42.02 6.67 1.11
C ARG A 361 42.85 6.41 -0.15
N ALA A 362 42.79 7.34 -1.10
CA ALA A 362 43.76 7.41 -2.19
C ALA A 362 45.13 7.72 -1.59
N ASP A 363 46.11 6.84 -1.84
CA ASP A 363 47.52 7.14 -1.58
C ASP A 363 48.15 7.63 -2.89
N ARG A 364 48.84 8.77 -2.79
CA ARG A 364 49.65 9.38 -3.87
C ARG A 364 51.12 9.27 -3.45
N GLY A 365 51.97 8.90 -4.41
CA GLY A 365 53.44 8.92 -4.37
C GLY A 365 53.95 7.68 -5.10
N ASP A 366 54.30 7.70 -6.38
CA ASP A 366 55.45 8.38 -7.00
C ASP A 366 56.76 8.04 -6.26
N ASP A 367 57.54 7.09 -6.79
CA ASP A 367 58.92 7.32 -7.25
C ASP A 367 59.68 6.00 -7.56
N SER A 368 60.44 6.07 -8.67
CA SER A 368 61.73 5.39 -8.94
C SER A 368 61.81 4.02 -9.64
N GLU A 369 62.50 4.10 -10.79
CA GLU A 369 63.17 3.11 -11.66
C GLU A 369 62.38 2.28 -12.69
#